data_AF-A0A1I8ERQ3-F1
#
_entry.id   AF-A0A1I8ERQ3-F1
#
_cell.length_a   1.000
_cell.length_b   1.000
_cell.length_c   1.000
_cell.angle_alpha   90.00
_cell.angle_beta   90.00
_cell.angle_gamma   90.00
#
_symmetry.space_group_name_H-M   'P 1'
#
loop_
_entity.id
_entity.type
_entity.pdbx_description
1 polymer ?
#
loop_
_entity_poly.entity_id
_entity_poly.type
_entity_poly.pdbx_seq_one_letter_code
_entity_poly.pdbx_strand_id
1 'polypeptide(L)'
;MPKKKSGARKKAEKQRELRKEIQNNIQCDKCSRNQKTRAFCYFCNSVNKAPICAACGKQKCFMKGGDCITKHAGRCVMGLQMVGALCDYCDAFICHSKKCLTTHPCKCPLRGAQCTECKRNVCEHGGRIYQCAFCQNFLCEDDQFEHQASCQRLENENFKCMSCNRFGLYTCLRCKICCCNEHVRRKGFKYDKDNKNLPCPKCSYPISETKEFSISARKYVYARQTRAFRSRDDVEKTGKFNQ
;
A
#
# COMPACT_ATOMS: atom_id res chain seq x y z
N MET A 1 31.32 15.85 37.07
CA MET A 1 30.26 14.85 36.77
C MET A 1 29.38 15.37 35.63
N PRO A 2 29.14 14.62 34.55
CA PRO A 2 28.28 15.08 33.47
C PRO A 2 26.83 15.20 33.96
N LYS A 3 26.22 16.38 33.80
CA LYS A 3 24.84 16.66 34.23
C LYS A 3 23.87 15.68 33.56
N LYS A 4 23.04 14.99 34.35
CA LYS A 4 21.99 14.07 33.86
C LYS A 4 21.09 14.81 32.86
N LYS A 5 21.06 14.35 31.60
CA LYS A 5 20.19 14.90 30.55
C LYS A 5 18.71 14.72 30.95
N SER A 6 17.89 15.76 30.79
CA SER A 6 16.45 15.72 31.04
C SER A 6 15.74 14.72 30.12
N GLY A 7 14.58 14.20 30.55
CA GLY A 7 13.81 13.21 29.79
C GLY A 7 13.41 13.70 28.39
N ALA A 8 13.08 14.99 28.24
CA ALA A 8 12.80 15.62 26.96
C ALA A 8 14.02 15.59 26.01
N ARG A 9 15.22 15.83 26.55
CA ARG A 9 16.46 15.85 25.78
C ARG A 9 16.88 14.45 25.34
N LYS A 10 16.68 13.43 26.19
CA LYS A 10 16.86 12.00 25.83
C LYS A 10 15.88 11.56 24.75
N LYS A 11 14.61 12.00 24.83
CA LYS A 11 13.59 11.68 23.80
C LYS A 11 13.92 12.33 22.46
N ALA A 12 14.37 13.59 22.46
CA ALA A 12 14.80 14.30 21.26
C ALA A 12 16.06 13.68 20.63
N GLU A 13 17.04 13.25 21.44
CA GLU A 13 18.27 12.60 20.98
C GLU A 13 17.99 11.21 20.39
N LYS A 14 17.14 10.41 21.06
CA LYS A 14 16.68 9.11 20.54
C LYS A 14 15.88 9.24 19.24
N GLN A 15 15.02 10.26 19.12
CA GLN A 15 14.35 10.56 17.85
C GLN A 15 15.32 11.03 16.77
N ARG A 16 16.40 11.74 17.12
CA ARG A 16 17.44 12.18 16.18
C ARG A 16 18.30 11.01 15.70
N GLU A 17 18.62 10.06 16.58
CA GLU A 17 19.32 8.82 16.24
C GLU A 17 18.47 7.92 15.35
N LEU A 18 17.18 7.73 15.69
CA LEU A 18 16.21 7.05 14.81
C LEU A 18 16.11 7.74 13.42
N ARG A 19 16.10 9.07 13.37
CA ARG A 19 16.12 9.82 12.09
C ARG A 19 17.42 9.61 11.31
N LYS A 20 18.56 9.41 11.99
CA LYS A 20 19.85 9.09 11.36
C LYS A 20 19.90 7.65 10.85
N GLU A 21 19.30 6.70 11.55
CA GLU A 21 19.17 5.31 11.09
C GLU A 21 18.18 5.16 9.93
N ILE A 22 17.09 5.93 9.93
CA ILE A 22 16.17 6.04 8.78
C ILE A 22 16.86 6.70 7.58
N GLN A 23 17.94 7.45 7.78
CA GLN A 23 18.79 7.98 6.74
C GLN A 23 19.70 6.86 6.17
N ASN A 24 19.10 5.75 5.79
CA ASN A 24 19.73 4.74 4.94
C ASN A 24 20.22 5.46 3.68
N ASN A 25 21.53 5.43 3.48
CA ASN A 25 22.20 6.03 2.33
C ASN A 25 21.76 5.29 1.07
N ILE A 26 20.71 5.78 0.41
CA ILE A 26 20.28 5.27 -0.88
C ILE A 26 21.37 5.64 -1.88
N GLN A 27 22.00 4.64 -2.50
CA GLN A 27 23.04 4.84 -3.50
C GLN A 27 22.40 4.94 -4.90
N CYS A 28 22.85 5.89 -5.71
CA CYS A 28 22.43 5.98 -7.11
C CYS A 28 23.08 4.87 -7.94
N ASP A 29 22.30 4.11 -8.71
CA ASP A 29 22.81 3.01 -9.55
C ASP A 29 23.75 3.50 -10.68
N LYS A 30 23.63 4.76 -11.13
CA LYS A 30 24.44 5.31 -12.22
C LYS A 30 25.74 5.95 -11.78
N CYS A 31 25.72 6.71 -10.68
CA CYS A 31 26.88 7.50 -10.24
C CYS A 31 27.43 7.06 -8.88
N SER A 32 26.81 6.05 -8.26
CA SER A 32 27.22 5.45 -6.99
C SER A 32 27.31 6.43 -5.82
N ARG A 33 26.73 7.63 -5.95
CA ARG A 33 26.67 8.64 -4.88
C ARG A 33 25.48 8.40 -3.96
N ASN A 34 25.70 8.63 -2.67
CA ASN A 34 24.68 8.53 -1.65
C ASN A 34 23.72 9.71 -1.69
N GLN A 35 22.44 9.43 -1.52
CA GLN A 35 21.36 10.40 -1.58
C GLN A 35 20.22 10.01 -0.66
N LYS A 36 19.38 10.99 -0.34
CA LYS A 36 18.23 10.80 0.56
C LYS A 36 17.01 10.18 -0.13
N THR A 37 16.96 10.16 -1.45
CA THR A 37 15.79 9.70 -2.22
C THR A 37 16.21 8.75 -3.34
N ARG A 38 15.40 7.73 -3.61
CA ARG A 38 15.56 6.82 -4.77
C ARG A 38 14.81 7.32 -6.00
N ALA A 39 13.97 8.34 -5.86
CA ALA A 39 13.09 8.82 -6.92
C ALA A 39 13.88 9.52 -8.04
N PHE A 40 14.92 10.27 -7.69
CA PHE A 40 15.84 10.91 -8.62
C PHE A 40 17.22 11.08 -8.00
N CYS A 41 18.23 11.28 -8.83
CA CYS A 41 19.57 11.62 -8.36
C CYS A 41 19.83 13.11 -8.44
N TYR A 42 20.19 13.72 -7.29
CA TYR A 42 20.56 15.13 -7.21
C TYR A 42 21.83 15.47 -8.01
N PHE A 43 22.70 14.48 -8.25
CA PHE A 43 24.01 14.71 -8.85
C PHE A 43 24.03 14.49 -10.36
N CYS A 44 23.43 13.39 -10.84
CA CYS A 44 23.43 13.04 -12.25
C CYS A 44 22.06 13.21 -12.93
N ASN A 45 21.07 13.75 -12.22
CA ASN A 45 19.69 13.91 -12.69
C ASN A 45 19.05 12.61 -13.21
N SER A 46 19.56 11.44 -12.81
CA SER A 46 18.98 10.17 -13.18
C SER A 46 17.64 9.99 -12.49
N VAL A 47 16.60 9.71 -13.27
CA VAL A 47 15.26 9.46 -12.75
C VAL A 47 14.90 8.01 -13.06
N ASN A 48 14.53 7.23 -12.04
CA ASN A 48 14.20 5.81 -12.19
C ASN A 48 12.78 5.61 -12.75
N LYS A 49 11.84 6.49 -12.36
CA LYS A 49 10.46 6.52 -12.86
C LYS A 49 10.05 7.97 -13.10
N ALA A 50 9.36 8.23 -14.21
CA ALA A 50 8.87 9.57 -14.50
C ALA A 50 8.03 10.10 -13.32
N PRO A 51 8.30 11.32 -12.82
CA PRO A 51 7.60 11.87 -11.68
C PRO A 51 6.15 12.15 -12.03
N ILE A 52 5.27 11.84 -11.09
CA ILE A 52 3.83 12.06 -11.19
C ILE A 52 3.40 12.79 -9.93
N CYS A 53 2.54 13.79 -10.06
CA CYS A 53 1.99 14.48 -8.90
C CYS A 53 1.12 13.55 -8.05
N ALA A 54 1.46 13.38 -6.78
CA ALA A 54 0.70 12.55 -5.84
C ALA A 54 -0.70 13.10 -5.50
N ALA A 55 -0.96 14.37 -5.79
CA ALA A 55 -2.26 14.99 -5.54
C ALA A 55 -3.22 14.88 -6.75
N CYS A 56 -2.73 15.14 -7.97
CA CYS A 56 -3.58 15.22 -9.16
C CYS A 56 -3.25 14.19 -10.26
N GLY A 57 -2.24 13.34 -10.05
CA GLY A 57 -1.85 12.30 -11.03
C GLY A 57 -1.25 12.84 -12.33
N LYS A 58 -1.03 14.15 -12.45
CA LYS A 58 -0.42 14.73 -13.66
C LYS A 58 1.06 14.34 -13.75
N GLN A 59 1.44 13.83 -14.92
CA GLN A 59 2.83 13.56 -15.32
C GLN A 59 3.40 14.67 -16.22
N LYS A 60 2.52 15.49 -16.79
CA LYS A 60 2.84 16.56 -17.72
C LYS A 60 2.07 17.82 -17.36
N CYS A 61 2.72 18.98 -17.46
CA CYS A 61 2.09 20.27 -17.25
C CYS A 61 2.02 21.05 -18.57
N PHE A 62 0.80 21.42 -18.96
CA PHE A 62 0.54 22.23 -20.14
C PHE A 62 0.25 23.67 -19.73
N MET A 63 0.81 24.63 -20.47
CA MET A 63 0.62 26.07 -20.23
C MET A 63 -0.85 26.50 -20.24
N LYS A 64 -1.71 25.82 -21.02
CA LYS A 64 -3.15 26.12 -21.11
C LYS A 64 -3.93 25.79 -19.83
N GLY A 65 -3.35 25.00 -18.90
CA GLY A 65 -3.96 24.68 -17.62
C GLY A 65 -3.69 25.78 -16.58
N GLY A 66 -4.63 26.71 -16.41
CA GLY A 66 -4.46 27.97 -15.65
C GLY A 66 -4.16 27.88 -14.14
N ASP A 67 -4.03 26.68 -13.55
CA ASP A 67 -3.78 26.50 -12.11
C ASP A 67 -2.29 26.35 -11.75
N CYS A 68 -1.37 26.41 -12.73
CA CYS A 68 0.08 26.29 -12.51
C CYS A 68 0.69 27.62 -12.02
N ILE A 69 1.45 27.61 -10.92
CA ILE A 69 2.12 28.82 -10.40
C ILE A 69 3.30 29.29 -11.25
N THR A 70 3.88 28.39 -12.06
CA THR A 70 5.02 28.67 -12.92
C THR A 70 4.56 28.74 -14.38
N LYS A 71 4.96 29.79 -15.09
CA LYS A 71 4.68 29.91 -16.52
C LYS A 71 5.58 28.96 -17.32
N HIS A 72 4.97 28.14 -18.17
CA HIS A 72 5.68 27.21 -19.05
C HIS A 72 5.55 27.68 -20.50
N ALA A 73 6.40 28.61 -20.95
CA ALA A 73 6.28 29.22 -22.27
C ALA A 73 6.32 28.19 -23.41
N GLY A 74 5.19 27.98 -24.09
CA GLY A 74 5.08 27.18 -25.32
C GLY A 74 5.48 25.70 -25.22
N ARG A 75 5.74 25.19 -24.01
CA ARG A 75 6.32 23.86 -23.79
C ARG A 75 5.45 23.02 -22.86
N CYS A 76 5.27 21.75 -23.23
CA CYS A 76 4.78 20.74 -22.32
C CYS A 76 5.92 20.33 -21.40
N VAL A 77 5.78 20.62 -20.10
CA VAL A 77 6.82 20.36 -19.11
C VAL A 77 6.61 18.98 -18.49
N MET A 78 7.68 18.18 -18.48
CA MET A 78 7.69 16.80 -18.01
C MET A 78 8.91 16.57 -17.10
N GLY A 79 8.96 15.41 -16.44
CA GLY A 79 10.10 15.07 -15.60
C GLY A 79 10.23 15.97 -14.38
N LEU A 80 11.45 16.18 -13.90
CA LEU A 80 11.71 16.99 -12.70
C LEU A 80 11.26 18.44 -12.85
N GLN A 81 11.20 18.98 -14.08
CA GLN A 81 10.72 20.34 -14.33
C GLN A 81 9.23 20.53 -14.02
N MET A 82 8.45 19.43 -13.92
CA MET A 82 7.04 19.46 -13.54
C MET A 82 6.86 19.45 -12.01
N VAL A 83 7.89 19.05 -11.25
CA VAL A 83 7.85 18.93 -9.79
C VAL A 83 8.05 20.32 -9.18
N GLY A 84 7.07 20.76 -8.39
CA GLY A 84 7.13 22.03 -7.66
C GLY A 84 7.52 21.90 -6.20
N ALA A 85 7.21 20.77 -5.57
CA ALA A 85 7.58 20.50 -4.19
C ALA A 85 7.66 18.99 -3.91
N LEU A 86 8.35 18.65 -2.82
CA LEU A 86 8.26 17.35 -2.16
C LEU A 86 7.40 17.51 -0.91
N CYS A 87 6.52 16.56 -0.64
CA CYS A 87 5.70 16.57 0.57
C CYS A 87 6.52 16.13 1.79
N ASP A 88 6.61 16.96 2.83
CA ASP A 88 7.34 16.61 4.07
C ASP A 88 6.76 15.41 4.84
N TYR A 89 5.53 14.99 4.54
CA TYR A 89 4.84 13.89 5.23
C TYR A 89 4.96 12.53 4.54
N CYS A 90 5.11 12.52 3.21
CA CYS A 90 5.10 11.30 2.42
C CYS A 90 6.21 11.26 1.36
N ASP A 91 7.06 12.28 1.28
CA ASP A 91 8.17 12.41 0.33
C ASP A 91 7.77 12.24 -1.15
N ALA A 92 6.48 12.41 -1.45
CA ALA A 92 5.95 12.29 -2.80
C ALA A 92 6.08 13.61 -3.58
N PHE A 93 6.17 13.50 -4.91
CA PHE A 93 6.22 14.65 -5.78
C PHE A 93 4.88 15.38 -5.86
N ILE A 94 4.93 16.70 -5.78
CA ILE A 94 3.78 17.59 -5.99
C ILE A 94 4.10 18.49 -7.18
N CYS A 95 3.16 18.67 -8.10
CA CYS A 95 3.34 19.59 -9.23
C CYS A 95 3.16 21.05 -8.81
N HIS A 96 3.52 21.97 -9.71
CA HIS A 96 3.31 23.42 -9.56
C HIS A 96 1.85 23.88 -9.49
N SER A 97 0.86 23.00 -9.45
CA SER A 97 -0.52 23.46 -9.34
C SER A 97 -0.77 24.07 -7.97
N LYS A 98 -1.32 25.30 -7.92
CA LYS A 98 -1.65 25.99 -6.67
C LYS A 98 -2.52 25.12 -5.76
N LYS A 99 -3.52 24.44 -6.33
CA LYS A 99 -4.39 23.50 -5.59
C LYS A 99 -3.61 22.33 -4.98
N CYS A 100 -2.65 21.76 -5.73
CA CYS A 100 -1.87 20.61 -5.25
C CYS A 100 -0.92 21.00 -4.11
N LEU A 101 -0.26 22.15 -4.24
CA LEU A 101 0.67 22.67 -3.23
C LEU A 101 -0.03 23.04 -1.92
N THR A 102 -1.24 23.61 -1.97
CA THR A 102 -1.96 24.02 -0.75
C THR A 102 -2.71 22.89 -0.06
N THR A 103 -3.27 21.94 -0.82
CA THR A 103 -4.17 20.91 -0.25
C THR A 103 -3.44 19.65 0.19
N HIS A 104 -2.39 19.24 -0.54
CA HIS A 104 -1.73 17.96 -0.29
C HIS A 104 -1.04 17.89 1.09
N PRO A 105 -0.31 18.91 1.57
CA PRO A 105 0.33 18.84 2.89
C PRO A 105 -0.70 18.72 4.03
N CYS A 106 -1.83 19.42 3.94
CA CYS A 106 -2.86 19.42 4.99
C CYS A 106 -3.66 18.11 5.05
N LYS A 107 -3.93 17.49 3.90
CA LYS A 107 -4.74 16.27 3.78
C LYS A 107 -3.95 15.16 3.08
N CYS A 108 -2.68 14.97 3.46
CA CYS A 108 -1.82 14.00 2.80
C CYS A 108 -2.37 12.57 2.99
N PRO A 109 -2.85 11.89 1.93
CA PRO A 109 -3.41 10.55 2.06
C PRO A 109 -2.33 9.50 2.32
N LEU A 110 -1.08 9.81 1.99
CA LEU A 110 0.07 8.91 2.07
C LEU A 110 0.91 9.15 3.34
N ARG A 111 0.36 9.80 4.36
CA ARG A 111 1.08 10.09 5.60
C ARG A 111 1.46 8.78 6.29
N GLY A 112 2.77 8.52 6.39
CA GLY A 112 3.28 7.25 6.94
C GLY A 112 2.92 6.03 6.10
N ALA A 113 2.64 6.20 4.80
CA ALA A 113 2.35 5.07 3.92
C ALA A 113 3.60 4.21 3.68
N GLN A 114 3.45 2.92 3.95
CA GLN A 114 4.47 1.91 3.77
C GLN A 114 3.81 0.68 3.13
N CYS A 115 4.44 0.08 2.13
CA CYS A 115 3.90 -1.13 1.53
C CYS A 115 3.86 -2.26 2.57
N THR A 116 2.74 -2.97 2.68
CA THR A 116 2.62 -4.08 3.65
C THR A 116 3.49 -5.29 3.30
N GLU A 117 3.72 -5.55 2.02
CA GLU A 117 4.49 -6.72 1.56
C GLU A 117 5.99 -6.43 1.60
N CYS A 118 6.46 -5.45 0.82
CA CYS A 118 7.89 -5.14 0.74
C CYS A 118 8.42 -4.19 1.83
N LYS A 119 7.57 -3.66 2.72
CA LYS A 119 7.94 -2.77 3.84
C LYS A 119 8.70 -1.50 3.42
N ARG A 120 8.64 -1.13 2.14
CA ARG A 120 9.27 0.06 1.60
C ARG A 120 8.32 1.27 1.67
N ASN A 121 8.91 2.45 1.84
CA ASN A 121 8.17 3.71 1.97
C ASN A 121 7.93 4.37 0.61
N VAL A 122 7.06 5.39 0.58
CA VAL A 122 6.68 6.13 -0.63
C VAL A 122 7.90 6.66 -1.40
N CYS A 123 8.90 7.19 -0.70
CA CYS A 123 10.12 7.72 -1.31
C CYS A 123 10.93 6.67 -2.08
N GLU A 124 10.93 5.42 -1.60
CA GLU A 124 11.71 4.32 -2.18
C GLU A 124 11.05 3.78 -3.45
N HIS A 125 9.72 3.89 -3.54
CA HIS A 125 8.94 3.54 -4.73
C HIS A 125 8.82 4.68 -5.76
N GLY A 126 9.37 5.87 -5.47
CA GLY A 126 9.31 7.01 -6.37
C GLY A 126 7.99 7.79 -6.30
N GLY A 127 7.35 7.85 -5.12
CA GLY A 127 6.23 8.75 -4.87
C GLY A 127 4.84 8.14 -5.07
N ARG A 128 4.73 6.83 -5.34
CA ARG A 128 3.45 6.15 -5.54
C ARG A 128 3.32 4.90 -4.68
N ILE A 129 2.22 4.86 -3.94
CA ILE A 129 1.72 3.72 -3.18
C ILE A 129 0.20 3.74 -3.34
N TYR A 130 -0.40 2.56 -3.47
CA TYR A 130 -1.82 2.34 -3.70
C TYR A 130 -2.48 1.85 -2.42
N GLN A 131 -3.78 2.09 -2.29
CA GLN A 131 -4.57 1.54 -1.21
C GLN A 131 -5.40 0.38 -1.73
N CYS A 132 -5.36 -0.77 -1.05
CA CYS A 132 -6.20 -1.91 -1.41
C CYS A 132 -7.69 -1.56 -1.22
N ALA A 133 -8.53 -1.86 -2.21
CA ALA A 133 -9.97 -1.63 -2.12
C ALA A 133 -10.67 -2.45 -1.01
N PHE A 134 -10.06 -3.57 -0.58
CA PHE A 134 -10.64 -4.50 0.38
C PHE A 134 -10.16 -4.25 1.81
N CYS A 135 -8.84 -4.31 2.04
CA CYS A 135 -8.26 -4.18 3.39
C CYS A 135 -7.79 -2.75 3.74
N GLN A 136 -7.81 -1.82 2.76
CA GLN A 136 -7.32 -0.45 2.90
C GLN A 136 -5.87 -0.32 3.35
N ASN A 137 -5.07 -1.38 3.20
CA ASN A 137 -3.63 -1.34 3.39
C ASN A 137 -2.92 -0.71 2.20
N PHE A 138 -1.73 -0.19 2.46
CA PHE A 138 -0.86 0.43 1.47
C PHE A 138 -0.01 -0.62 0.75
N LEU A 139 0.05 -0.54 -0.58
CA LEU A 139 0.70 -1.49 -1.46
C LEU A 139 1.51 -0.76 -2.52
N CYS A 140 2.66 -1.28 -2.91
CA CYS A 140 3.39 -0.72 -4.03
C CYS A 140 2.77 -1.16 -5.37
N GLU A 141 3.22 -0.55 -6.47
CA GLU A 141 2.74 -0.85 -7.82
C GLU A 141 2.91 -2.33 -8.21
N ASP A 142 3.98 -2.96 -7.73
CA ASP A 142 4.33 -4.34 -8.04
C ASP A 142 3.47 -5.31 -7.21
N ASP A 143 3.28 -5.00 -5.91
CA ASP A 143 2.56 -5.86 -4.96
C ASP A 143 1.02 -5.72 -5.05
N GLN A 144 0.51 -4.69 -5.72
CA GLN A 144 -0.92 -4.36 -5.70
C GLN A 144 -1.81 -5.50 -6.22
N PHE A 145 -1.39 -6.16 -7.31
CA PHE A 145 -2.21 -7.17 -7.98
C PHE A 145 -2.21 -8.49 -7.21
N GLU A 146 -1.04 -8.93 -6.77
CA GLU A 146 -0.89 -10.16 -5.98
C GLU A 146 -1.60 -10.06 -4.64
N HIS A 147 -1.49 -8.91 -3.97
CA HIS A 147 -2.22 -8.68 -2.74
C HIS A 147 -3.72 -8.63 -2.99
N GLN A 148 -4.21 -7.89 -3.99
CA GLN A 148 -5.66 -7.83 -4.29
C GLN A 148 -6.25 -9.20 -4.61
N ALA A 149 -5.53 -10.03 -5.37
CA ALA A 149 -5.95 -11.39 -5.71
C ALA A 149 -6.05 -12.31 -4.47
N SER A 150 -5.24 -12.06 -3.44
CA SER A 150 -5.21 -12.87 -2.22
C SER A 150 -5.89 -12.23 -1.01
N CYS A 151 -6.34 -10.97 -1.12
CA CYS A 151 -6.85 -10.17 0.00
C CYS A 151 -8.15 -10.73 0.57
N GLN A 152 -9.05 -11.23 -0.29
CA GLN A 152 -10.35 -11.81 0.08
C GLN A 152 -10.24 -13.25 0.62
N ARG A 153 -9.09 -13.59 1.22
CA ARG A 153 -8.87 -14.88 1.88
C ARG A 153 -8.70 -14.68 3.38
N LEU A 154 -9.36 -15.54 4.14
CA LEU A 154 -9.19 -15.61 5.60
C LEU A 154 -7.89 -16.32 5.95
N GLU A 155 -7.35 -16.00 7.12
CA GLU A 155 -6.24 -16.77 7.70
C GLU A 155 -6.71 -18.11 8.26
N ASN A 156 -7.93 -18.14 8.82
CA ASN A 156 -8.53 -19.36 9.34
C ASN A 156 -9.17 -20.18 8.21
N GLU A 157 -9.02 -21.50 8.30
CA GLU A 157 -9.59 -22.46 7.33
C GLU A 157 -11.12 -22.55 7.37
N ASN A 158 -11.73 -21.98 8.41
CA ASN A 158 -13.15 -22.02 8.69
C ASN A 158 -13.68 -20.63 9.03
N PHE A 159 -14.97 -20.40 8.77
CA PHE A 159 -15.69 -19.17 9.12
C PHE A 159 -16.05 -19.08 10.62
N LYS A 160 -15.24 -19.68 11.50
CA LYS A 160 -15.47 -19.67 12.94
C LYS A 160 -14.99 -18.35 13.54
N CYS A 161 -15.75 -17.86 14.51
CA CYS A 161 -15.42 -16.68 15.30
C CYS A 161 -14.13 -16.94 16.07
N MET A 162 -13.20 -15.98 15.95
CA MET A 162 -11.90 -16.00 16.61
C MET A 162 -11.96 -16.24 18.14
N SER A 163 -13.02 -15.77 18.82
CA SER A 163 -13.08 -15.80 20.29
C SER A 163 -13.90 -16.95 20.88
N CYS A 164 -14.94 -17.44 20.19
CA CYS A 164 -15.85 -18.46 20.76
C CYS A 164 -16.16 -19.64 19.85
N ASN A 165 -15.44 -19.80 18.73
CA ASN A 165 -15.58 -20.90 17.78
C ASN A 165 -16.97 -21.14 17.17
N ARG A 166 -17.99 -20.32 17.51
CA ARG A 166 -19.29 -20.24 16.83
C ARG A 166 -19.14 -19.65 15.43
N PHE A 167 -20.16 -19.75 14.59
CA PHE A 167 -20.11 -19.17 13.24
C PHE A 167 -19.91 -17.63 13.28
N GLY A 168 -19.00 -17.12 12.45
CA GLY A 168 -18.68 -15.71 12.34
C GLY A 168 -19.53 -15.02 11.28
N LEU A 169 -20.28 -14.00 11.70
CA LEU A 169 -21.17 -13.23 10.82
C LEU A 169 -20.46 -12.02 10.18
N TYR A 170 -19.38 -11.55 10.81
CA TYR A 170 -18.60 -10.41 10.35
C TYR A 170 -17.18 -10.82 10.04
N THR A 171 -16.59 -10.18 9.03
CA THR A 171 -15.21 -10.42 8.62
C THR A 171 -14.42 -9.14 8.50
N CYS A 172 -13.22 -9.13 9.09
CA CYS A 172 -12.25 -8.05 8.92
C CYS A 172 -11.21 -8.47 7.90
N LEU A 173 -11.20 -7.85 6.71
CA LEU A 173 -10.23 -8.15 5.65
C LEU A 173 -8.82 -7.63 5.95
N ARG A 174 -8.68 -6.70 6.90
CA ARG A 174 -7.36 -6.20 7.34
C ARG A 174 -6.64 -7.17 8.28
N CYS A 175 -7.39 -7.83 9.16
CA CYS A 175 -6.88 -8.87 10.07
C CYS A 175 -7.12 -10.29 9.56
N LYS A 176 -7.87 -10.45 8.46
CA LYS A 176 -8.29 -11.73 7.88
C LYS A 176 -8.97 -12.69 8.88
N ILE A 177 -9.76 -12.13 9.80
CA ILE A 177 -10.48 -12.87 10.85
C ILE A 177 -12.00 -12.76 10.70
N CYS A 178 -12.72 -13.77 11.20
CA CYS A 178 -14.17 -13.75 11.38
C CYS A 178 -14.55 -13.56 12.87
N CYS A 179 -15.66 -12.88 13.11
CA CYS A 179 -16.20 -12.62 14.45
C CYS A 179 -17.74 -12.80 14.47
N CYS A 180 -18.29 -13.27 15.58
CA CYS A 180 -19.74 -13.32 15.78
C CYS A 180 -20.29 -11.98 16.27
N ASN A 181 -21.62 -11.81 16.22
CA ASN A 181 -22.33 -10.61 16.69
C ASN A 181 -21.89 -10.13 18.08
N GLU A 182 -21.72 -11.06 19.02
CA GLU A 182 -21.35 -10.77 20.40
C GLU A 182 -19.88 -10.32 20.54
N HIS A 183 -18.95 -10.83 19.73
CA HIS A 183 -17.53 -10.49 19.82
C HIS A 183 -17.12 -9.30 18.96
N VAL A 184 -17.96 -8.89 18.01
CA VAL A 184 -17.78 -7.63 17.28
C VAL A 184 -18.22 -6.44 18.13
N ARG A 185 -19.31 -6.59 18.88
CA ARG A 185 -19.84 -5.54 19.75
C ARG A 185 -19.17 -5.63 21.11
N ARG A 186 -18.39 -4.62 21.50
CA ARG A 186 -17.80 -4.57 22.84
C ARG A 186 -18.93 -4.53 23.89
N LYS A 187 -18.86 -5.40 24.90
CA LYS A 187 -19.79 -5.39 26.03
C LYS A 187 -19.76 -4.01 26.70
N GLY A 188 -20.93 -3.39 26.89
CA GLY A 188 -21.07 -2.09 27.55
C GLY A 188 -21.07 -0.85 26.64
N PHE A 189 -20.90 -0.99 25.32
CA PHE A 189 -20.99 0.13 24.38
C PHE A 189 -22.36 0.16 23.70
N LYS A 190 -23.07 1.28 23.76
CA LYS A 190 -24.31 1.50 23.01
C LYS A 190 -23.94 1.78 21.56
N TYR A 191 -24.28 0.85 20.68
CA TYR A 191 -24.18 1.05 19.24
C TYR A 191 -25.53 1.57 18.75
N ASP A 192 -25.55 2.77 18.17
CA ASP A 192 -26.75 3.27 17.48
C ASP A 192 -27.09 2.33 16.31
N LYS A 193 -28.39 2.11 16.08
CA LYS A 193 -28.88 1.27 14.98
C LYS A 193 -28.40 1.73 13.60
N ASP A 194 -28.04 3.01 13.48
CA ASP A 194 -27.52 3.62 12.25
C ASP A 194 -26.00 3.47 12.07
N ASN A 195 -25.29 2.92 13.06
CA ASN A 195 -23.84 2.78 13.01
C ASN A 195 -23.46 1.56 12.14
N LYS A 196 -23.51 1.75 10.81
CA LYS A 196 -23.24 0.72 9.80
C LYS A 196 -21.85 0.10 9.89
N ASN A 197 -20.89 0.80 10.51
CA ASN A 197 -19.49 0.40 10.55
C ASN A 197 -19.08 -0.04 11.96
N LEU A 198 -19.24 -1.33 12.25
CA LEU A 198 -18.76 -1.90 13.51
C LEU A 198 -17.22 -1.96 13.51
N PRO A 199 -16.53 -1.67 14.62
CA PRO A 199 -15.07 -1.72 14.66
C PRO A 199 -14.56 -3.16 14.88
N CYS A 200 -13.54 -3.56 14.12
CA CYS A 200 -12.86 -4.84 14.32
C CYS A 200 -12.22 -4.91 15.73
N PRO A 201 -12.37 -6.01 16.49
CA PRO A 201 -11.83 -6.10 17.85
C PRO A 201 -10.29 -6.05 17.91
N LYS A 202 -9.58 -6.45 16.83
CA LYS A 202 -8.11 -6.42 16.76
C LYS A 202 -7.55 -5.06 16.31
N CYS A 203 -8.08 -4.49 15.22
CA CYS A 203 -7.49 -3.32 14.58
C CYS A 203 -8.40 -2.08 14.56
N SER A 204 -9.61 -2.16 15.12
CA SER A 204 -10.65 -1.11 15.11
C SER A 204 -11.08 -0.62 13.72
N TYR A 205 -10.58 -1.25 12.65
CA TYR A 205 -11.00 -1.00 11.27
C TYR A 205 -12.46 -1.43 11.05
N PRO A 206 -13.25 -0.74 10.21
CA PRO A 206 -14.62 -1.13 9.90
C PRO A 206 -14.69 -2.60 9.48
N ILE A 207 -15.49 -3.38 10.20
CA ILE A 207 -15.81 -4.75 9.86
C ILE A 207 -17.12 -4.74 9.09
N SER A 208 -17.22 -5.55 8.04
CA SER A 208 -18.46 -5.72 7.30
C SER A 208 -18.98 -7.14 7.45
N GLU A 209 -20.21 -7.36 7.01
CA GLU A 209 -20.82 -8.68 7.06
C GLU A 209 -20.12 -9.63 6.09
N THR A 210 -19.88 -10.86 6.54
CA THR A 210 -19.22 -11.89 5.72
C THR A 210 -20.00 -12.18 4.44
N LYS A 211 -21.31 -11.95 4.42
CA LYS A 211 -22.18 -12.16 3.25
C LYS A 211 -21.97 -11.12 2.15
N GLU A 212 -21.54 -9.90 2.49
CA GLU A 212 -21.31 -8.82 1.52
C GLU A 212 -20.03 -9.04 0.70
N PHE A 213 -19.15 -9.93 1.17
CA PHE A 213 -17.89 -10.23 0.52
C PHE A 213 -17.83 -11.69 0.07
N SER A 214 -17.41 -11.94 -1.17
CA SER A 214 -17.10 -13.28 -1.68
C SER A 214 -15.75 -13.78 -1.13
N ILE A 215 -15.72 -14.13 0.16
CA ILE A 215 -14.49 -14.50 0.88
C ILE A 215 -14.27 -16.01 0.82
N SER A 216 -13.02 -16.41 0.64
CA SER A 216 -12.62 -17.82 0.67
C SER A 216 -11.85 -18.16 1.96
N ALA A 217 -12.26 -19.22 2.65
CA ALA A 217 -11.55 -19.75 3.83
C ALA A 217 -10.50 -20.83 3.48
N ARG A 218 -10.54 -21.41 2.27
CA ARG A 218 -9.66 -22.52 1.88
C ARG A 218 -8.86 -22.23 0.62
N LYS A 219 -7.61 -22.67 0.60
CA LYS A 219 -6.79 -22.75 -0.61
C LYS A 219 -7.27 -23.93 -1.46
N TYR A 220 -8.22 -23.72 -2.35
CA TYR A 220 -8.50 -24.71 -3.40
C TYR A 220 -7.42 -24.60 -4.48
N VAL A 221 -6.43 -25.50 -4.45
CA VAL A 221 -5.45 -25.70 -5.53
C VAL A 221 -5.98 -26.77 -6.47
N TYR A 222 -7.19 -26.59 -7.00
CA TYR A 222 -7.63 -27.38 -8.15
C TYR A 222 -7.26 -26.56 -9.37
N ALA A 223 -6.23 -27.03 -10.09
CA ALA A 223 -5.90 -26.51 -11.41
C ALA A 223 -7.19 -26.40 -12.24
N ARG A 224 -7.33 -25.34 -13.04
CA ARG A 224 -8.38 -25.30 -14.07
C ARG A 224 -8.32 -26.66 -14.77
N GLN A 225 -9.44 -27.37 -14.83
CA GLN A 225 -9.52 -28.59 -15.61
C GLN A 225 -9.08 -28.20 -17.02
N THR A 226 -7.84 -28.57 -17.38
CA THR A 226 -7.42 -28.61 -18.77
C THR A 226 -8.43 -29.56 -19.37
N ARG A 227 -9.39 -29.04 -20.13
CA ARG A 227 -10.25 -29.89 -20.95
C ARG A 227 -9.28 -30.70 -21.78
N ALA A 228 -9.07 -31.95 -21.39
CA ALA A 228 -8.48 -32.95 -22.23
C ALA A 228 -9.41 -32.99 -23.44
N PHE A 229 -9.02 -32.27 -24.50
CA PHE A 229 -9.47 -32.61 -25.83
C PHE A 229 -9.07 -34.07 -25.99
N ARG A 230 -10.04 -34.95 -25.75
CA ARG A 230 -9.98 -36.32 -26.24
C ARG A 230 -10.00 -36.18 -27.75
N SER A 231 -8.85 -35.93 -28.35
CA SER A 231 -8.60 -36.43 -29.69
C SER A 231 -8.79 -37.94 -29.57
N ARG A 232 -9.89 -38.41 -30.16
CA ARG A 232 -9.91 -39.72 -30.79
C ARG A 232 -8.67 -39.80 -31.69
N ASP A 233 -8.13 -41.00 -31.79
CA ASP A 233 -7.03 -41.39 -32.69
C ASP A 233 -5.67 -41.34 -32.01
N ASP A 234 -5.31 -42.42 -31.30
CA ASP A 234 -4.35 -43.37 -31.86
C ASP A 234 -4.22 -44.62 -30.99
N VAL A 235 -4.48 -45.74 -31.65
CA VAL A 235 -4.40 -47.11 -31.17
C VAL A 235 -2.95 -47.60 -31.31
N GLU A 236 -2.51 -48.45 -30.37
CA GLU A 236 -1.37 -49.37 -30.46
C GLU A 236 0.08 -48.82 -30.42
N LYS A 237 0.76 -49.03 -29.29
CA LYS A 237 1.78 -50.10 -29.14
C LYS A 237 2.35 -50.13 -27.72
N THR A 238 1.90 -51.09 -26.94
CA THR A 238 2.59 -51.65 -25.77
C THR A 238 3.87 -52.37 -26.26
N GLY A 239 5.05 -52.05 -25.75
CA GLY A 239 5.61 -52.66 -24.54
C GLY A 239 6.76 -53.63 -24.89
N LYS A 240 7.99 -53.29 -24.49
CA LYS A 240 9.05 -54.27 -24.18
C LYS A 240 9.91 -53.71 -23.03
N PHE A 241 9.76 -54.31 -21.85
CA PHE A 241 10.74 -54.26 -20.77
C PHE A 241 11.42 -55.63 -20.72
N ASN A 242 12.75 -55.64 -20.59
CA ASN A 242 13.55 -56.83 -20.34
C ASN A 242 13.29 -57.36 -18.92
N GLN A 243 12.84 -58.61 -18.81
CA GLN A 243 13.47 -59.69 -18.05
C GLN A 243 12.81 -61.01 -18.46
#